data_AF-A0A401PQL3-F1
#
_entry.id   AF-A0A401PQL3-F1
#
_cell.length_a   1.000
_cell.length_b   1.000
_cell.length_c   1.000
_cell.angle_alpha   90.00
_cell.angle_beta   90.00
_cell.angle_gamma   90.00
#
_symmetry.space_group_name_H-M   'P 1'
#
loop_
_entity.id
_entity.type
_entity.pdbx_description
1 polymer ?
#
loop_
_entity_poly.entity_id
_entity_poly.type
_entity_poly.pdbx_seq_one_letter_code
_entity_poly.pdbx_strand_id
1 'polypeptide(L)'
;MLRLDNTLEEIIFKLVPGLKETEKRQEEEFWKKNKPQENGEDNEGPKAKKAKIEEEEDQEDQDYHRSDPQIAICLDCLRNNGQSGDNTVKGLMKKFIRCSTRVTVGTIKKFLSLKLKLPSTCELDVLCNGEIMGKDHTMEFIYMTRWRLRAENVSM
;
A
#
# COMPACT_ATOMS: atom_id res chain seq x y z
N MET A 1 -10.94 3.14 -8.86
CA MET A 1 -11.48 1.95 -8.18
C MET A 1 -12.27 2.44 -6.98
N LEU A 2 -13.59 2.38 -7.05
CA LEU A 2 -14.46 2.76 -5.94
C LEU A 2 -14.32 1.64 -4.90
N ARG A 3 -13.71 1.96 -3.74
CA ARG A 3 -13.74 1.06 -2.59
C ARG A 3 -15.13 1.16 -1.98
N LEU A 4 -15.76 0.01 -1.76
CA LEU A 4 -16.96 -0.05 -0.94
C LEU A 4 -16.57 0.30 0.50
N ASP A 5 -17.37 1.14 1.15
CA ASP A 5 -17.19 1.48 2.55
C ASP A 5 -17.93 0.43 3.39
N ASN A 6 -17.16 -0.53 3.91
CA ASN A 6 -17.70 -1.64 4.70
C ASN A 6 -18.47 -1.16 5.94
N THR A 7 -18.11 -0.01 6.50
CA THR A 7 -18.81 0.53 7.69
C THR A 7 -20.19 1.03 7.30
N LEU A 8 -20.27 1.77 6.19
CA LEU A 8 -21.52 2.27 5.65
C LEU A 8 -22.44 1.12 5.24
N GLU A 9 -21.90 0.09 4.59
CA GLU A 9 -22.63 -1.11 4.20
C GLU A 9 -23.23 -1.84 5.42
N GLU A 10 -22.44 -2.04 6.48
CA GLU A 10 -22.94 -2.64 7.72
C GLU A 10 -24.06 -1.82 8.37
N ILE A 11 -23.94 -0.49 8.37
CA ILE A 11 -24.97 0.41 8.89
C ILE A 11 -26.25 0.25 8.06
N ILE A 12 -26.14 0.26 6.74
CA ILE A 12 -27.28 0.11 5.81
C ILE A 12 -27.99 -1.23 6.03
N PHE A 13 -27.25 -2.34 6.15
CA PHE A 13 -27.85 -3.65 6.41
C PHE A 13 -28.50 -3.78 7.78
N LYS A 14 -28.04 -3.02 8.78
CA LYS A 14 -28.71 -2.96 10.09
C LYS A 14 -29.98 -2.10 10.06
N LEU A 15 -30.00 -1.03 9.25
CA LEU A 15 -31.13 -0.11 9.15
C LEU A 15 -32.25 -0.63 8.26
N VAL A 16 -31.94 -1.42 7.23
CA VAL A 16 -32.90 -1.91 6.24
C VAL A 16 -33.04 -3.44 6.35
N PRO A 17 -34.08 -3.95 7.03
CA PRO A 17 -34.29 -5.39 7.18
C PRO A 17 -34.45 -6.11 5.84
N GLY A 18 -33.79 -7.25 5.68
CA GLY A 18 -33.92 -8.11 4.49
C GLY A 18 -33.16 -7.64 3.24
N LEU A 19 -32.48 -6.49 3.30
CA LEU A 19 -31.72 -5.95 2.17
C LEU A 19 -30.54 -6.84 1.79
N LYS A 20 -29.80 -7.32 2.80
CA LYS A 20 -28.62 -8.18 2.62
C LYS A 20 -28.97 -9.49 1.92
N GLU A 21 -30.06 -10.14 2.34
CA GLU A 21 -30.56 -11.37 1.73
C GLU A 21 -31.05 -11.12 0.30
N THR A 22 -31.65 -9.96 0.04
CA THR A 22 -32.15 -9.58 -1.27
C THR A 22 -31.02 -9.36 -2.27
N GLU A 23 -29.96 -8.64 -1.88
CA GLU A 23 -28.78 -8.44 -2.72
C GLU A 23 -28.04 -9.75 -3.00
N LYS A 24 -27.84 -10.58 -1.97
CA LYS A 24 -27.21 -11.90 -2.14
C LYS A 24 -27.95 -12.78 -3.13
N ARG A 25 -29.30 -12.81 -3.06
CA ARG A 25 -30.12 -13.55 -4.01
C ARG A 25 -29.97 -13.02 -5.44
N GLN A 26 -29.95 -11.71 -5.63
CA GLN A 26 -29.77 -11.11 -6.96
C GLN A 26 -28.41 -11.43 -7.56
N GLU A 27 -27.36 -11.42 -6.74
CA GLU A 27 -26.01 -11.82 -7.16
C GLU A 27 -25.97 -13.30 -7.60
N GLU A 28 -26.54 -14.19 -6.79
CA GLU A 28 -26.64 -15.62 -7.13
C GLU A 28 -27.43 -15.84 -8.44
N GLU A 29 -28.55 -15.14 -8.63
CA GLU A 29 -29.34 -15.20 -9.86
C GLU A 29 -28.57 -14.67 -11.07
N PHE A 30 -27.84 -13.58 -10.92
CA PHE A 30 -27.01 -13.00 -11.96
C PHE A 30 -25.94 -13.99 -12.41
N TRP A 31 -25.16 -14.56 -11.49
CA TRP A 31 -24.11 -15.53 -11.82
C TRP A 31 -24.67 -16.82 -12.40
N LYS A 32 -25.83 -17.28 -11.92
CA LYS A 32 -26.50 -18.45 -12.48
C LYS A 32 -26.95 -18.22 -13.92
N LYS A 33 -27.43 -17.01 -14.25
CA LYS A 33 -27.86 -16.63 -15.60
C LYS A 33 -26.69 -16.35 -16.54
N ASN A 34 -25.58 -15.83 -16.01
CA ASN A 34 -24.38 -15.47 -16.77
C ASN A 34 -23.29 -16.56 -16.74
N LYS A 35 -23.58 -17.77 -16.25
CA LYS A 35 -22.66 -18.90 -16.41
C LYS A 35 -22.40 -19.11 -17.91
N PRO A 36 -21.13 -19.07 -18.37
CA PRO A 36 -20.81 -19.45 -19.73
C PRO A 36 -21.31 -20.87 -19.96
N GLN A 37 -22.12 -21.07 -21.00
CA GLN A 37 -22.47 -22.43 -21.42
C GLN A 37 -21.17 -23.09 -21.92
N GLU A 38 -20.59 -23.98 -21.12
CA GLU A 38 -19.72 -25.03 -21.67
C GLU A 38 -20.62 -25.99 -22.47
N ASN A 39 -20.88 -25.64 -23.73
CA ASN A 39 -21.14 -26.65 -24.74
C ASN A 39 -19.77 -27.15 -25.19
N GLY A 40 -19.51 -28.43 -24.92
CA GLY A 40 -18.33 -29.12 -25.39
C GLY A 40 -18.30 -29.26 -26.91
N GLU A 41 -17.08 -29.61 -27.36
CA GLU A 41 -16.67 -30.11 -28.68
C GLU A 41 -16.10 -29.09 -29.70
N ASP A 42 -14.78 -29.20 -29.80
CA ASP A 42 -13.90 -29.10 -30.97
C ASP A 42 -13.51 -27.78 -31.65
N ASN A 43 -12.20 -27.55 -31.51
CA ASN A 43 -11.21 -27.10 -32.49
C ASN A 43 -10.89 -25.61 -32.71
N GLU A 44 -9.57 -25.39 -32.63
CA GLU A 44 -8.73 -24.27 -33.12
C GLU A 44 -8.84 -22.89 -32.44
N GLY A 45 -7.96 -22.67 -31.46
CA GLY A 45 -7.79 -21.38 -30.75
C GLY A 45 -7.05 -20.28 -31.54
N PRO A 46 -6.60 -19.23 -30.83
CA PRO A 46 -5.16 -18.96 -30.81
C PRO A 46 -4.60 -19.06 -29.39
N LYS A 47 -3.58 -19.91 -29.27
CA LYS A 47 -2.75 -20.12 -28.09
C LYS A 47 -2.11 -18.81 -27.62
N ALA A 48 -2.45 -18.35 -26.40
CA ALA A 48 -1.48 -17.65 -25.56
C ALA A 48 -0.76 -18.72 -24.71
N LYS A 49 0.55 -18.83 -24.94
CA LYS A 49 1.40 -19.97 -24.60
C LYS A 49 1.46 -20.19 -23.08
N LYS A 50 0.93 -21.32 -22.63
CA LYS A 50 1.45 -22.02 -21.45
C LYS A 50 2.88 -22.47 -21.78
N ALA A 51 3.87 -21.69 -21.39
CA ALA A 51 5.20 -22.22 -21.16
C ALA A 51 5.18 -22.84 -19.77
N LYS A 52 5.11 -24.18 -19.72
CA LYS A 52 5.60 -24.94 -18.58
C LYS A 52 7.09 -24.62 -18.47
N ILE A 53 7.46 -23.80 -17.50
CA ILE A 53 8.76 -23.88 -16.86
C ILE A 53 8.43 -24.03 -15.38
N GLU A 54 8.86 -25.17 -14.88
CA GLU A 54 8.83 -25.57 -13.49
C GLU A 54 9.53 -24.50 -12.65
N GLU A 55 8.80 -23.93 -11.69
CA GLU A 55 9.25 -23.72 -10.32
C GLU A 55 8.04 -23.22 -9.52
N GLU A 56 7.81 -23.95 -8.43
CA GLU A 56 6.74 -23.79 -7.47
C GLU A 56 6.94 -22.49 -6.67
N GLU A 57 5.86 -22.05 -5.99
CA GLU A 57 5.78 -20.94 -5.02
C GLU A 57 5.12 -19.62 -5.53
N ASP A 58 4.04 -19.27 -4.82
CA ASP A 58 3.37 -17.97 -4.71
C ASP A 58 2.37 -17.52 -5.79
N GLN A 59 1.21 -18.18 -5.79
CA GLN A 59 -0.08 -17.51 -6.05
C GLN A 59 -0.65 -16.87 -4.77
N GLU A 60 0.20 -16.38 -3.86
CA GLU A 60 -0.27 -15.55 -2.74
C GLU A 60 -0.52 -14.11 -3.24
N ASP A 61 -1.77 -13.65 -3.15
CA ASP A 61 -2.20 -12.25 -3.18
C ASP A 61 -1.67 -11.35 -4.33
N GLN A 62 -2.29 -11.44 -5.52
CA GLN A 62 -2.07 -10.46 -6.60
C GLN A 62 -2.76 -9.10 -6.38
N ASP A 63 -2.97 -8.68 -5.14
CA ASP A 63 -3.63 -7.41 -4.87
C ASP A 63 -2.66 -6.21 -4.90
N TYR A 64 -1.35 -6.47 -5.09
CA TYR A 64 -0.27 -5.47 -5.09
C TYR A 64 -0.24 -4.62 -3.81
N HIS A 65 -0.29 -5.26 -2.65
CA HIS A 65 -0.22 -4.61 -1.33
C HIS A 65 -1.40 -3.67 -1.03
N ARG A 66 -2.55 -3.85 -1.70
CA ARG A 66 -3.71 -2.97 -1.51
C ARG A 66 -4.43 -3.25 -0.20
N SER A 67 -4.43 -4.50 0.25
CA SER A 67 -5.07 -4.99 1.47
C SER A 67 -4.09 -5.05 2.63
N ASP A 68 -2.82 -4.75 2.40
CA ASP A 68 -1.83 -4.64 3.47
C ASP A 68 -2.31 -3.65 4.55
N PRO A 69 -1.95 -3.91 5.83
CA PRO A 69 -2.13 -2.94 6.89
C PRO A 69 -1.55 -1.59 6.49
N GLN A 70 -2.26 -0.51 6.86
CA GLN A 70 -1.88 0.84 6.49
C GLN A 70 -1.28 1.58 7.69
N ILE A 71 -0.26 2.39 7.44
CA ILE A 71 0.36 3.27 8.43
C ILE A 71 0.38 4.70 7.91
N ALA A 72 0.20 5.66 8.83
CA ALA A 72 0.37 7.08 8.55
C ALA A 72 1.69 7.57 9.14
N ILE A 73 2.53 8.18 8.32
CA ILE A 73 3.83 8.74 8.72
C ILE A 73 3.86 10.24 8.43
N CYS A 74 4.57 11.00 9.27
CA CYS A 74 4.88 12.40 9.02
C CYS A 74 6.34 12.53 8.62
N LEU A 75 6.60 13.21 7.49
CA LEU A 75 7.95 13.48 6.99
C LEU A 75 8.26 14.97 7.11
N ASP A 76 9.18 15.30 8.01
CA ASP A 76 9.75 16.63 8.14
C ASP A 76 11.13 16.70 7.50
N CYS A 77 11.39 17.83 6.82
CA CYS A 77 12.71 18.11 6.28
C CYS A 77 13.59 18.70 7.40
N LEU A 78 14.64 17.98 7.76
CA LEU A 78 15.63 18.48 8.71
C LEU A 78 16.51 19.52 8.02
N ARG A 79 16.39 20.80 8.41
CA ARG A 79 17.29 21.86 7.96
C ARG A 79 18.55 21.88 8.82
N ASN A 80 19.71 21.67 8.20
CA ASN A 80 21.00 21.95 8.83
C ASN A 80 21.23 23.46 8.81
N ASN A 81 20.99 24.14 9.93
CA ASN A 81 21.15 25.60 10.06
C ASN A 81 22.63 26.10 10.03
N GLY A 82 23.58 25.26 9.60
CA GLY A 82 25.02 25.54 9.71
C GLY A 82 25.77 25.76 8.39
N GLN A 83 25.13 25.55 7.22
CA GLN A 83 25.80 25.74 5.93
C GLN A 83 25.00 26.71 5.06
N SER A 84 25.41 27.97 5.10
CA SER A 84 25.13 28.94 4.04
C SER A 84 25.65 28.37 2.72
N GLY A 85 24.74 27.88 1.87
CA GLY A 85 25.09 27.33 0.56
C GLY A 85 24.10 26.26 0.11
N ASP A 86 22.99 26.71 -0.48
CA ASP A 86 22.23 26.00 -1.52
C ASP A 86 21.61 24.61 -1.26
N ASN A 87 21.62 24.07 -0.04
CA ASN A 87 20.84 22.88 0.30
C ASN A 87 19.35 23.20 0.51
N THR A 88 18.72 23.78 -0.51
CA THR A 88 17.35 24.30 -0.51
C THR A 88 16.35 23.20 -0.86
N VAL A 89 16.46 22.01 -0.25
CA VAL A 89 15.42 20.99 -0.42
C VAL A 89 14.15 21.53 0.25
N LYS A 90 13.18 21.92 -0.55
CA LYS A 90 11.87 22.37 -0.05
C LYS A 90 11.19 21.18 0.62
N GLY A 91 10.65 21.40 1.82
CA GLY A 91 9.85 20.38 2.50
C GLY A 91 8.63 19.99 1.68
N LEU A 92 8.09 18.80 1.94
CA LEU A 92 6.84 18.37 1.34
C LEU A 92 5.69 19.30 1.74
N MET A 93 4.86 19.70 0.77
CA MET A 93 3.63 20.45 1.04
C MET A 93 2.65 19.63 1.89
N LYS A 94 2.55 18.32 1.63
CA LYS A 94 1.79 17.36 2.42
C LYS A 94 2.78 16.44 3.12
N LYS A 95 2.99 16.71 4.40
CA LYS A 95 3.96 15.99 5.24
C LYS A 95 3.47 14.62 5.69
N PHE A 96 2.15 14.43 5.74
CA PHE A 96 1.53 13.17 6.13
C PHE A 96 1.29 12.28 4.92
N ILE A 97 1.76 11.03 5.00
CA ILE A 97 1.62 10.00 3.98
C ILE A 97 0.98 8.79 4.62
N ARG A 98 -0.04 8.23 3.97
CA ARG A 98 -0.60 6.91 4.30
C ARG A 98 -0.13 5.90 3.26
N CYS A 99 0.44 4.79 3.70
CA CYS A 99 0.95 3.73 2.83
C CYS A 99 0.84 2.35 3.49
N SER A 100 1.08 1.29 2.71
CA SER A 100 1.25 -0.07 3.24
C SER A 100 2.41 -0.11 4.25
N THR A 101 2.24 -0.87 5.32
CA THR A 101 3.28 -1.14 6.32
C THR A 101 4.53 -1.81 5.73
N ARG A 102 4.39 -2.50 4.59
CA ARG A 102 5.50 -3.13 3.85
C ARG A 102 6.37 -2.13 3.06
N VAL A 103 5.95 -0.86 2.92
CA VAL A 103 6.75 0.14 2.20
C VAL A 103 8.11 0.32 2.87
N THR A 104 9.17 0.28 2.07
CA THR A 104 10.55 0.46 2.56
C THR A 104 11.02 1.90 2.52
N VAL A 105 12.05 2.22 3.31
CA VAL A 105 12.75 3.52 3.25
C VAL A 105 13.24 3.83 1.85
N GLY A 106 13.75 2.83 1.11
CA GLY A 106 14.16 3.02 -0.28
C GLY A 106 13.04 3.51 -1.19
N THR A 107 11.82 3.01 -0.98
CA THR A 107 10.63 3.47 -1.70
C THR A 107 10.25 4.90 -1.32
N ILE A 108 10.36 5.25 -0.03
CA ILE A 108 10.16 6.64 0.44
C ILE A 108 11.22 7.58 -0.17
N LYS A 109 12.50 7.21 -0.18
CA LYS A 109 13.58 7.99 -0.82
C LYS A 109 13.28 8.24 -2.30
N LYS A 110 12.90 7.19 -3.06
CA LYS A 110 12.48 7.33 -4.47
C LYS A 110 11.27 8.27 -4.64
N PHE A 111 10.25 8.13 -3.79
CA PHE A 111 9.09 9.01 -3.81
C PHE A 111 9.48 10.47 -3.57
N LEU A 112 10.34 10.75 -2.60
CA LEU A 112 10.83 12.10 -2.30
C LEU A 112 11.63 12.68 -3.46
N SER A 113 12.56 11.92 -4.05
CA SER A 113 13.33 12.36 -5.22
C SER A 113 12.41 12.78 -6.37
N LEU A 114 11.37 11.99 -6.66
CA LEU A 114 10.40 12.31 -7.71
C LEU A 114 9.51 13.52 -7.33
N LYS A 115 8.99 13.53 -6.11
CA LYS A 115 8.00 14.53 -5.65
C LYS A 115 8.62 15.92 -5.50
N LEU A 116 9.88 15.98 -5.08
CA LEU A 116 10.64 17.21 -4.89
C LEU A 116 11.50 17.56 -6.10
N LYS A 117 11.48 16.73 -7.16
CA LYS A 117 12.27 16.91 -8.41
C LYS A 117 13.76 17.07 -8.13
N LEU A 118 14.30 16.22 -7.26
CA LEU A 118 15.70 16.27 -6.88
C LEU A 118 16.58 15.63 -7.96
N PRO A 119 17.80 16.15 -8.18
CA PRO A 119 18.78 15.51 -9.04
C PRO A 119 19.11 14.10 -8.59
N SER A 120 19.49 13.21 -9.52
CA SER A 120 19.93 11.85 -9.20
C SER A 120 21.22 11.80 -8.37
N THR A 121 21.99 12.87 -8.37
CA THR A 121 23.20 13.06 -7.55
C THR A 121 22.89 13.47 -6.11
N CYS A 122 21.63 13.79 -5.79
CA CYS A 122 21.22 14.19 -4.45
C CYS A 122 21.00 12.95 -3.58
N GLU A 123 21.81 12.80 -2.55
CA GLU A 123 21.62 11.76 -1.54
C GLU A 123 20.59 12.22 -0.50
N LEU A 124 19.55 11.40 -0.31
CA LEU A 124 18.52 11.60 0.70
C LEU A 124 18.72 10.61 1.83
N ASP A 125 18.70 11.08 3.06
CA ASP A 125 18.62 10.24 4.24
C ASP A 125 17.29 10.41 4.98
N VAL A 126 16.78 9.27 5.45
CA VAL A 126 15.55 9.20 6.25
C VAL A 126 15.97 8.84 7.65
N LEU A 127 15.62 9.68 8.61
CA LEU A 127 15.97 9.50 10.00
C LEU A 127 14.72 9.19 10.82
N CYS A 128 14.87 8.33 11.82
CA CYS A 128 13.90 8.12 12.88
C CYS A 128 14.61 8.31 14.21
N ASN A 129 14.14 9.24 15.04
CA ASN A 129 14.77 9.58 16.32
C ASN A 129 16.27 9.93 16.23
N GLY A 130 16.70 10.55 15.13
CA GLY A 130 18.10 10.96 14.90
C GLY A 130 19.01 9.85 14.35
N GLU A 131 18.50 8.63 14.18
CA GLU A 131 19.26 7.53 13.56
C GLU A 131 18.87 7.37 12.09
N ILE A 132 19.87 7.13 11.23
CA ILE A 132 19.67 6.91 9.80
C ILE A 132 19.07 5.53 9.56
N MET A 133 17.95 5.48 8.83
CA MET A 133 17.26 4.23 8.53
C MET A 133 17.80 3.59 7.25
N GLY A 134 18.07 2.28 7.32
CA GLY A 134 18.52 1.47 6.19
C GLY A 134 17.48 1.40 5.08
N LYS A 135 17.93 1.30 3.83
CA LYS A 135 17.07 1.30 2.62
C LYS A 135 15.99 0.22 2.65
N ASP A 136 16.31 -0.95 3.18
CA ASP A 136 15.41 -2.13 3.17
C ASP A 136 14.53 -2.22 4.42
N HIS A 137 14.67 -1.30 5.37
CA HIS A 137 13.76 -1.22 6.51
C HIS A 137 12.34 -0.88 6.03
N THR A 138 11.37 -1.72 6.39
CA THR A 138 9.94 -1.47 6.18
C THR A 138 9.41 -0.46 7.21
N MET A 139 8.30 0.22 6.88
CA MET A 139 7.64 1.11 7.84
C MET A 139 7.18 0.34 9.09
N GLU A 140 6.74 -0.92 8.94
CA GLU A 140 6.42 -1.80 10.07
C GLU A 140 7.62 -2.02 11.00
N PHE A 141 8.77 -2.38 10.44
CA PHE A 141 9.98 -2.63 11.21
C PHE A 141 10.41 -1.40 12.00
N ILE A 142 10.41 -0.22 11.36
CA ILE A 142 10.76 1.05 12.01
C ILE A 142 9.75 1.37 13.12
N TYR A 143 8.46 1.17 12.85
CA TYR A 143 7.41 1.41 13.84
C TYR A 143 7.57 0.52 15.07
N MET A 144 7.79 -0.78 14.88
CA MET A 144 7.95 -1.74 15.98
C MET A 144 9.24 -1.54 16.77
N THR A 145 10.36 -1.23 16.10
CA THR A 145 11.67 -1.22 16.75
C THR A 145 12.14 0.15 17.22
N ARG A 146 11.72 1.24 16.58
CA ARG A 146 12.24 2.60 16.87
C ARG A 146 11.18 3.59 17.31
N TRP A 147 9.92 3.40 16.92
CA TRP A 147 8.84 4.32 17.30
C TRP A 147 8.08 3.87 18.56
N ARG A 148 7.51 2.66 18.57
CA ARG A 148 6.68 2.15 19.69
C ARG A 148 7.43 2.10 21.02
N LEU A 149 8.68 1.65 21.00
CA LEU A 149 9.51 1.53 22.21
C LEU A 149 9.76 2.87 22.92
N ARG A 150 9.44 4.02 22.30
CA ARG A 150 9.55 5.34 22.95
C ARG A 150 8.26 5.85 23.58
N ALA A 151 7.09 5.43 23.12
CA ALA A 151 5.83 5.88 23.73
C ALA A 151 5.72 5.43 25.20
N GLU A 152 6.33 4.28 25.53
CA GLU A 152 6.38 3.75 26.90
C GLU A 152 7.44 4.44 27.77
N ASN A 153 8.52 4.97 27.18
CA ASN A 153 9.66 5.54 27.92
C ASN A 153 9.56 7.05 28.19
N VAL A 154 8.58 7.76 27.62
CA VAL A 154 8.35 9.21 27.88
C VAL A 154 7.38 9.43 29.04
N SER A 155 6.86 8.36 29.65
CA SER A 155 5.92 8.42 30.79
C SER A 155 6.56 8.08 32.15
N MET A 156 7.88 8.15 32.29
CA MET A 156 8.59 8.02 33.58
C MET A 156 9.34 9.30 33.95
#